data_AF-A0A6S6G6T2-F1
#
_entry.id   AF-A0A6S6G6T2-F1
#
_cell.length_a   1.000
_cell.length_b   1.000
_cell.length_c   1.000
_cell.angle_alpha   90.00
_cell.angle_beta   90.00
_cell.angle_gamma   90.00
#
_symmetry.space_group_name_H-M   'P 1'
#
loop_
_entity.id
_entity.type
_entity.pdbx_description
1 polymer ?
#
loop_
_entity_poly.entity_id
_entity_poly.type
_entity_poly.pdbx_seq_one_letter_code
_entity_poly.pdbx_strand_id
1 'polypeptide(L)' 'MIRDIRFVCENDDCGHTFLAQLAIVRTIRPSACPNPEVRLPFANPNIGRQGKRPANEYGPLPANDDDIEQPAAEFAP' A
#
# COMPACT_ATOMS: atom_id res chain seq x y z
N MET A 1 26.74 14.84 8.87
CA MET A 1 26.05 15.80 7.97
C MET A 1 24.60 15.36 7.87
N ILE A 2 23.64 16.26 8.15
CA ILE A 2 22.20 15.99 8.05
C ILE A 2 21.73 16.47 6.67
N ARG A 3 20.76 15.77 6.07
CA ARG A 3 20.20 16.12 4.77
C ARG A 3 18.82 16.73 5.00
N ASP A 4 18.65 17.99 4.61
CA ASP A 4 17.38 18.70 4.72
C ASP A 4 16.61 18.65 3.40
N ILE A 5 15.29 18.54 3.48
CA ILE A 5 14.34 18.57 2.37
C ILE A 5 13.39 19.73 2.60
N ARG A 6 13.20 20.56 1.59
CA ARG A 6 12.19 21.62 1.60
C ARG A 6 10.92 21.10 0.95
N PHE A 7 9.81 21.22 1.65
CA PHE A 7 8.48 20.96 1.13
C PHE A 7 7.71 22.27 1.01
N VAL A 8 6.99 22.40 -0.10
CA VAL A 8 6.08 23.51 -0.37
C VAL A 8 4.69 22.90 -0.50
N CYS A 9 3.70 23.51 0.13
CA CYS A 9 2.30 23.14 -0.05
C CYS A 9 1.90 23.25 -1.52
N GLU A 10 1.13 22.30 -2.04
CA GLU A 10 0.67 22.33 -3.44
C GLU A 10 -0.36 23.45 -3.70
N ASN A 11 -1.03 23.93 -2.66
CA ASN A 11 -1.89 25.11 -2.76
C ASN A 11 -1.03 26.37 -2.64
N ASP A 12 -0.82 27.06 -3.75
CA ASP A 12 -0.02 28.30 -3.80
C ASP A 12 -0.60 29.41 -2.91
N ASP A 13 -1.93 29.50 -2.75
CA ASP A 13 -2.59 30.51 -1.90
C ASP A 13 -2.31 30.27 -0.40
N CYS A 14 -2.00 29.04 -0.03
CA CYS A 14 -1.68 28.68 1.35
C CYS A 14 -0.27 29.15 1.74
N GLY A 15 0.68 29.23 0.80
CA GLY A 15 2.05 29.72 1.02
C GLY A 15 2.88 28.93 2.04
N HIS A 16 2.38 27.80 2.55
CA HIS A 16 3.03 27.08 3.65
C HIS A 16 4.24 26.29 3.15
N THR A 17 5.36 26.47 3.83
CA THR A 17 6.64 25.83 3.48
C THR A 17 7.26 25.27 4.75
N PHE A 18 7.76 24.03 4.69
CA PHE A 18 8.38 23.37 5.83
C PHE A 18 9.70 22.70 5.44
N LEU A 19 10.63 22.67 6.40
CA LEU A 19 11.87 21.91 6.30
C LEU A 19 11.71 20.59 7.05
N ALA A 20 12.07 19.50 6.39
CA ALA A 20 12.13 18.18 6.97
C ALA A 20 13.56 17.66 6.94
N GLN A 21 13.92 16.85 7.93
CA GLN A 21 15.21 16.15 7.94
C GLN A 21 15.02 14.72 7.41
N LEU A 22 15.89 14.31 6.50
CA LEU A 22 15.92 12.93 6.02
C LEU A 22 16.77 12.07 6.96
N ALA A 23 16.17 11.00 7.46
CA ALA A 23 16.83 10.01 8.30
C ALA A 23 16.79 8.62 7.65
N ILE A 24 17.94 7.95 7.61
CA ILE A 24 18.03 6.54 7.20
C ILE A 24 17.84 5.68 8.45
N VAL A 25 16.70 5.00 8.55
CA VAL A 25 16.30 4.31 9.79
C VAL A 25 16.54 2.80 9.78
N ARG A 26 16.49 2.15 8.61
CA ARG A 26 16.65 0.70 8.47
C ARG A 26 16.99 0.27 7.04
N THR A 27 17.59 -0.90 6.90
CA THR A 27 17.89 -1.56 5.63
C THR A 27 16.67 -2.35 5.14
N ILE A 28 16.10 -1.98 3.99
CA ILE A 28 15.02 -2.75 3.34
C ILE A 28 15.60 -3.88 2.50
N ARG A 29 16.69 -3.61 1.77
CA ARG A 29 17.45 -4.57 0.97
C ARG A 29 18.95 -4.30 1.16
N PRO A 30 19.79 -5.32 1.33
CA PRO A 30 21.23 -5.12 1.48
C PRO A 30 21.86 -4.53 0.20
N SER A 31 22.86 -3.68 0.38
CA SER A 31 23.72 -3.21 -0.72
C SER A 31 24.58 -4.36 -1.25
N ALA A 32 24.86 -4.36 -2.56
CA ALA A 32 25.82 -5.30 -3.16
C ALA A 32 27.28 -5.00 -2.75
N CYS A 33 27.56 -3.76 -2.35
CA CYS A 33 28.84 -3.31 -1.80
C CYS A 33 28.57 -2.54 -0.50
N PRO A 34 28.45 -3.21 0.66
CA PRO A 34 28.16 -2.53 1.93
C PRO A 34 29.41 -1.82 2.46
N ASN A 35 29.23 -0.61 3.00
CA ASN A 35 30.25 0.01 3.85
C ASN A 35 30.17 -0.66 5.25
N PRO A 36 31.25 -1.32 5.74
CA PRO A 36 31.24 -2.05 7.02
C PRO A 36 31.03 -1.14 8.26
N GLU A 37 31.25 0.17 8.13
CA GLU A 37 31.01 1.14 9.19
C GLU A 37 29.52 1.49 9.37
N VAL A 38 28.70 1.25 8.34
CA VAL A 38 27.27 1.57 8.38
C VAL A 38 26.48 0.36 8.89
N ARG A 39 26.03 0.45 10.15
CA ARG A 39 25.21 -0.59 10.81
C ARG A 39 23.78 -0.10 11.03
N LEU A 40 22.89 -0.51 10.15
CA LEU A 40 21.45 -0.21 10.23
C LEU A 40 20.67 -1.50 10.52
N PRO A 41 19.60 -1.44 11.34
CA PRO A 41 18.73 -2.60 11.52
C PRO A 41 18.05 -2.98 10.21
N PHE A 42 17.74 -4.26 10.00
CA PHE A 42 16.93 -4.67 8.84
C PHE A 42 15.44 -4.41 9.10
N ALA A 43 14.70 -4.06 8.05
CA ALA A 43 13.25 -3.96 8.13
C ALA A 43 12.61 -5.32 8.44
N ASN A 44 11.48 -5.31 9.15
CA ASN A 44 10.72 -6.54 9.42
C ASN A 44 10.25 -7.14 8.07
N PRO A 45 10.67 -8.38 7.72
CA PRO A 45 10.35 -9.01 6.44
C PRO A 45 8.85 -9.31 6.25
N ASN A 46 8.04 -9.14 7.30
CA ASN A 46 6.59 -9.31 7.26
C ASN A 46 5.82 -8.01 7.01
N ILE A 47 6.49 -6.84 7.00
CA ILE A 47 5.85 -5.57 6.62
C ILE A 47 5.66 -5.57 5.10
N GLY A 48 4.41 -5.70 4.65
CA GLY A 48 4.05 -5.77 3.22
C GLY A 48 3.71 -7.17 2.72
N ARG A 49 3.83 -8.22 3.56
CA ARG A 49 3.19 -9.52 3.34
C ARG A 49 1.73 -9.53 3.83
N GLN A 50 0.99 -8.44 3.65
CA GLN A 50 -0.44 -8.66 3.46
C GLN A 50 -0.52 -9.39 2.13
N GLY A 51 -0.66 -10.72 2.21
CA GLY A 51 -0.66 -11.59 1.05
C GLY A 51 -1.54 -10.93 0.00
N LYS A 52 -0.99 -10.73 -1.20
CA LYS A 52 -1.85 -10.49 -2.35
C LYS A 52 -2.80 -11.67 -2.35
N ARG A 53 -4.03 -11.43 -1.91
CA ARG A 53 -5.14 -12.36 -2.13
C ARG A 53 -5.06 -12.65 -3.62
N PRO A 54 -4.96 -13.93 -4.03
CA PRO A 54 -4.79 -14.23 -5.44
C PRO A 54 -5.91 -13.51 -6.20
N ALA A 55 -5.62 -13.02 -7.40
CA ALA A 55 -6.54 -12.14 -8.13
C ALA A 55 -7.91 -12.80 -8.44
N ASN A 56 -8.05 -14.10 -8.15
CA ASN A 56 -9.27 -14.88 -8.24
C ASN A 56 -10.11 -14.90 -6.94
N GLU A 57 -9.65 -14.30 -5.83
CA GLU A 57 -10.40 -14.26 -4.56
C GLU A 57 -11.48 -13.16 -4.55
N TYR A 58 -11.43 -12.23 -5.51
CA TYR A 58 -12.45 -11.19 -5.74
C TYR A 58 -12.73 -11.06 -7.23
N GLY A 59 -13.34 -12.09 -7.83
CA GLY A 59 -14.03 -11.92 -9.10
C GLY A 59 -15.35 -11.19 -8.84
N PRO A 60 -15.72 -10.17 -9.65
CA PRO A 60 -17.12 -9.77 -9.77
C PRO A 60 -17.95 -11.03 -10.04
N LEU A 61 -19.15 -11.13 -9.47
CA LEU A 61 -20.11 -12.14 -9.91
C LEU A 61 -20.22 -12.05 -11.45
N PRO A 62 -20.26 -13.19 -12.17
CA PRO A 62 -20.41 -13.14 -13.62
C PRO A 62 -21.66 -12.32 -13.94
N ALA A 63 -21.54 -11.40 -14.91
CA ALA A 63 -22.57 -10.42 -15.25
C ALA A 63 -23.87 -11.02 -15.84
N ASN A 64 -24.04 -12.34 -15.76
CA ASN A 64 -25.15 -13.08 -16.35
C ASN A 64 -25.97 -13.84 -15.30
N ASP A 65 -25.74 -13.63 -13.99
CA ASP A 65 -26.56 -14.22 -12.93
C ASP A 65 -27.78 -13.34 -12.55
N ASP A 66 -28.16 -12.39 -13.42
CA ASP A 66 -29.30 -11.48 -13.19
C ASP A 66 -30.68 -12.13 -13.41
N ASP A 67 -30.76 -13.39 -13.89
CA ASP A 67 -32.03 -14.09 -14.13
C ASP A 67 -32.06 -15.48 -13.47
N ILE A 68 -32.03 -15.54 -12.14
CA ILE A 68 -32.83 -16.55 -11.44
C ILE A 68 -34.03 -15.82 -10.86
N GLU A 69 -34.97 -15.48 -11.74
CA GLU A 69 -36.32 -15.13 -11.33
C GLU A 69 -36.83 -16.30 -10.46
N GLN A 70 -37.10 -16.02 -9.20
CA GLN A 70 -37.95 -16.90 -8.39
C GLN A 70 -39.37 -16.74 -8.94
N PRO A 71 -40.01 -17.75 -9.54
CA PRO A 71 -41.46 -17.73 -9.62
C PRO A 71 -41.99 -18.09 -8.22
N ALA A 72 -42.88 -17.21 -7.77
CA ALA A 72 -43.53 -17.16 -6.48
C ALA A 72 -44.04 -18.52 -5.97
N ALA A 73 -44.04 -18.66 -4.65
CA ALA A 73 -45.01 -19.53 -3.99
C ALA A 73 -46.44 -19.19 -4.48
N GLU A 74 -47.34 -20.18 -4.40
CA GLU A 74 -48.78 -20.24 -4.78
C GLU A 74 -48.99 -20.96 -6.14
N PHE A 75 -49.61 -22.15 -6.25
CA PHE A 75 -50.81 -22.67 -5.60
C PHE A 75 -50.74 -24.19 -5.32
N ALA A 76 -51.25 -24.60 -4.16
CA ALA A 76 -51.47 -25.98 -3.76
C ALA A 76 -52.64 -26.64 -4.54
N PRO A 77 -52.71 -27.98 -4.63
CA PRO A 77 -53.99 -28.66 -4.84
C PRO A 77 -54.87 -28.62 -3.57
#